data_AF-A0A2V8KL50-F1
#
_entry.id   AF-A0A2V8KL50-F1
#
_cell.length_a   1.000
_cell.length_b   1.000
_cell.length_c   1.000
_cell.angle_alpha   90.00
_cell.angle_beta   90.00
_cell.angle_gamma   90.00
#
_symmetry.space_group_name_H-M   'P 1'
#
loop_
_entity.id
_entity.type
_entity.pdbx_description
1 polymer ?
#
loop_
_entity_poly.entity_id
_entity_poly.type
_entity_poly.pdbx_seq_one_letter_code
_entity_poly.pdbx_strand_id
1 'polypeptide(L)'
;MSEFYTAGRRNVSMNSRMAQVFASIGDRLNYVYDFGSSTELVISFAGLAEGTSEKPVVIARNEPPVWPCDVCKLPAASICSDCGYSGAGFFCTQHAKEHECGEDMLLPVVDSPRMGVCGYTGPA
;
A
#
# COMPACT_ATOMS: atom_id res chain seq x y z
N MET A 1 -6.71 6.63 14.51
CA MET A 1 -5.55 7.55 14.64
C MET A 1 -4.31 6.78 14.21
N SER A 2 -3.43 7.40 13.43
CA SER A 2 -2.20 6.73 13.00
C SER A 2 -1.18 6.62 14.15
N GLU A 3 -0.65 5.43 14.42
CA GLU A 3 0.26 5.20 15.55
C GLU A 3 1.22 4.02 15.33
N PHE A 4 2.40 4.11 15.95
CA PHE A 4 3.37 3.02 16.03
C PHE A 4 3.27 2.29 17.37
N TYR A 5 3.42 0.97 17.36
CA TYR A 5 3.46 0.18 18.59
C TYR A 5 4.31 -1.10 18.47
N THR A 6 4.93 -1.51 19.58
CA THR A 6 5.70 -2.76 19.65
C THR A 6 4.79 -3.98 19.83
N ALA A 7 5.34 -5.20 19.71
CA ALA A 7 4.59 -6.44 19.91
C ALA A 7 3.87 -6.53 21.28
N GLY A 8 4.39 -5.85 22.32
CA GLY A 8 3.75 -5.73 23.62
C GLY A 8 2.65 -4.67 23.70
N ARG A 9 2.21 -4.11 22.56
CA ARG A 9 1.24 -2.98 22.45
C ARG A 9 1.68 -1.72 23.20
N ARG A 10 2.99 -1.50 23.27
CA ARG A 10 3.52 -0.24 23.79
C ARG A 10 3.61 0.76 22.64
N ASN A 11 2.89 1.87 22.77
CA ASN A 11 2.95 2.95 21.80
C ASN A 11 4.36 3.54 21.73
N VAL A 12 4.78 3.86 20.50
CA VAL A 12 6.06 4.46 20.15
C VAL A 12 5.78 5.81 19.53
N SER A 13 6.46 6.85 20.02
CA SER A 13 6.33 8.20 19.46
C SER A 13 6.90 8.26 18.05
N MET A 14 6.25 9.01 17.15
CA MET A 14 6.80 9.29 15.82
C MET A 14 8.13 10.06 15.86
N ASN A 15 8.45 10.71 17.00
CA ASN A 15 9.72 11.41 17.20
C ASN A 15 10.84 10.51 17.74
N SER A 16 10.58 9.23 17.99
CA SER A 16 11.59 8.27 18.44
C SER A 16 12.61 8.00 17.33
N ARG A 17 13.89 7.93 17.70
CA ARG A 17 14.95 7.57 16.74
C ARG A 17 14.90 6.07 16.43
N MET A 18 15.19 5.67 15.19
CA MET A 18 15.19 4.25 14.80
C MET A 18 16.06 3.37 15.71
N ALA A 19 17.24 3.86 16.10
CA ALA A 19 18.15 3.15 17.01
C ALA A 19 17.60 2.93 18.44
N GLN A 20 16.55 3.66 18.83
CA GLN A 20 15.86 3.45 20.11
C GLN A 20 14.72 2.42 20.00
N VAL A 21 14.25 2.17 18.78
CA VAL A 21 13.10 1.31 18.49
C VAL A 21 13.55 -0.09 18.09
N PHE A 22 14.63 -0.19 17.31
CA PHE A 22 15.20 -1.45 16.83
C PHE A 22 16.55 -1.70 17.50
N ALA A 23 16.64 -2.79 18.28
CA ALA A 23 17.84 -3.21 18.99
C ALA A 23 18.55 -4.39 18.29
N SER A 24 17.82 -5.24 17.56
CA SER A 24 18.35 -6.45 16.94
C SER A 24 17.67 -6.76 15.61
N ILE A 25 18.41 -7.38 14.69
CA ILE A 25 17.86 -7.86 13.42
C ILE A 25 16.68 -8.79 13.70
N GLY A 26 15.57 -8.57 13.00
CA GLY A 26 14.32 -9.27 13.20
C GLY A 26 13.32 -8.54 14.11
N ASP A 27 13.73 -7.47 14.79
CA ASP A 27 12.80 -6.62 15.55
C ASP A 27 11.70 -6.08 14.66
N ARG A 28 10.48 -6.05 15.20
CA ARG A 28 9.27 -5.61 14.50
C ARG A 28 8.63 -4.42 15.19
N LEU A 29 8.18 -3.49 14.36
CA LEU A 29 7.34 -2.36 14.74
C LEU A 29 6.05 -2.44 13.94
N ASN A 30 4.92 -2.35 14.62
CA ASN A 30 3.64 -2.26 13.95
C ASN A 30 3.28 -0.79 13.76
N TYR A 31 2.57 -0.52 12.67
CA TYR A 31 2.04 0.80 12.36
C TYR A 31 0.61 0.65 11.87
N VAL A 32 -0.28 1.47 12.41
CA VAL A 32 -1.62 1.66 11.82
C VAL A 32 -1.59 3.03 11.16
N TYR A 33 -1.86 3.08 9.86
CA TYR A 33 -2.23 4.31 9.18
C TYR A 33 -3.75 4.41 9.15
N ASP A 34 -4.33 5.53 9.59
CA ASP A 34 -5.77 5.73 9.61
C ASP A 34 -6.14 7.13 9.12
N PHE A 35 -6.72 7.18 7.93
CA PHE A 35 -7.25 8.39 7.29
C PHE A 35 -8.56 8.07 6.57
N GLY A 36 -9.56 7.63 7.34
CA GLY A 36 -10.88 7.23 6.86
C GLY A 36 -11.05 5.71 6.78
N SER A 37 -10.00 4.98 6.42
CA SER A 37 -9.89 3.54 6.65
C SER A 37 -8.50 3.17 7.12
N SER A 38 -8.41 2.17 8.00
CA SER A 38 -7.15 1.73 8.58
C SER A 38 -6.36 0.85 7.62
N THR A 39 -5.04 0.91 7.72
CA THR A 39 -4.11 -0.02 7.06
C THR A 39 -3.02 -0.38 8.04
N GLU A 40 -2.91 -1.67 8.32
CA GLU A 40 -1.92 -2.22 9.23
C GLU A 40 -0.65 -2.58 8.47
N LEU A 41 0.48 -2.17 9.02
CA LEU A 41 1.80 -2.34 8.45
C LEU A 41 2.74 -2.93 9.50
N VAL A 42 3.60 -3.84 9.08
CA VAL A 42 4.67 -4.41 9.90
C VAL A 42 6.00 -3.98 9.31
N ILE A 43 6.77 -3.24 10.10
CA ILE A 43 8.13 -2.80 9.76
C ILE A 43 9.09 -3.75 10.46
N SER A 44 10.01 -4.34 9.70
CA SER A 44 11.01 -5.28 10.23
C SER A 44 12.42 -4.73 10.03
N PHE A 45 13.24 -4.78 11.07
CA PHE A 45 14.64 -4.44 10.95
C PHE A 45 15.42 -5.61 10.32
N ALA A 46 15.72 -5.49 9.03
CA ALA A 46 16.34 -6.57 8.27
C ALA A 46 17.87 -6.62 8.40
N GLY A 47 18.52 -5.50 8.73
CA GLY A 47 19.98 -5.41 8.80
C GLY A 47 20.49 -3.98 8.64
N LEU A 48 21.81 -3.83 8.73
CA LEU A 48 22.53 -2.59 8.48
C LEU A 48 23.30 -2.68 7.16
N ALA A 49 23.34 -1.58 6.43
CA ALA A 49 24.15 -1.43 5.22
C ALA A 49 24.82 -0.06 5.26
N GLU A 50 25.98 0.07 4.61
CA GLU A 50 26.61 1.37 4.40
C GLU A 50 25.72 2.22 3.49
N GLY A 51 25.34 3.41 3.95
CA GLY A 51 24.49 4.31 3.20
C GLY A 51 25.27 5.08 2.15
N THR A 52 24.69 5.22 0.95
CA THR A 52 25.17 6.13 -0.10
C THR A 52 24.43 7.47 -0.11
N SER A 53 23.45 7.63 0.78
CA SER A 53 22.54 8.77 0.85
C SER A 53 22.06 8.99 2.28
N GLU A 54 21.92 10.26 2.67
CA GLU A 54 21.28 10.69 3.93
C GLU A 54 19.75 10.53 3.87
N LYS A 55 19.17 10.43 2.67
CA LYS A 55 17.73 10.19 2.46
C LYS A 55 17.44 8.70 2.32
N PRO A 56 16.26 8.22 2.78
CA PRO A 56 15.81 6.86 2.52
C PRO A 56 15.80 6.55 1.02
N VAL A 57 16.33 5.38 0.64
CA VAL A 57 16.34 4.89 -0.74
C VAL A 57 15.60 3.55 -0.78
N VAL A 58 14.77 3.38 -1.80
CA VAL A 58 14.12 2.09 -2.06
C VAL A 58 15.13 1.19 -2.76
N ILE A 59 15.52 0.10 -2.10
CA ILE A 59 16.48 -0.88 -2.64
C ILE A 59 15.80 -2.08 -3.33
N ALA A 60 14.55 -2.35 -2.98
CA ALA A 60 13.75 -3.44 -3.53
C ALA A 60 12.26 -3.11 -3.43
N ARG A 61 11.48 -3.66 -4.35
CA ARG A 61 10.01 -3.71 -4.32
C ARG A 61 9.58 -5.11 -4.70
N ASN A 62 8.43 -5.53 -4.20
CA ASN A 62 7.84 -6.78 -4.65
C ASN A 62 7.36 -6.63 -6.10
N GLU A 63 7.24 -7.75 -6.80
CA GLU A 63 6.53 -7.75 -8.07
C GLU A 63 5.03 -7.51 -7.81
N PRO A 64 4.39 -6.58 -8.54
CA PRO A 64 2.98 -6.30 -8.33
C PRO A 64 2.13 -7.52 -8.70
N PRO A 65 1.12 -7.88 -7.89
CA PRO A 65 0.19 -8.93 -8.27
C PRO A 65 -0.59 -8.56 -9.53
N VAL A 66 -0.86 -9.55 -10.38
CA VAL A 66 -1.73 -9.37 -11.55
C VAL A 66 -3.18 -9.53 -11.11
N TRP A 67 -3.96 -8.46 -11.29
CA TRP A 67 -5.39 -8.46 -10.99
C TRP A 67 -6.17 -8.84 -12.25
N PRO A 68 -7.01 -9.88 -12.21
CA PRO A 68 -7.83 -10.26 -13.36
C PRO A 68 -8.99 -9.29 -13.53
N CYS A 69 -9.31 -8.94 -14.78
CA CYS A 69 -10.53 -8.22 -15.10
C CYS A 69 -11.76 -9.05 -14.72
N ASP A 70 -12.74 -8.42 -14.08
CA ASP A 70 -13.93 -9.11 -13.59
C ASP A 70 -14.77 -9.74 -14.71
N VAL A 71 -14.70 -9.17 -15.92
CA VAL A 71 -15.46 -9.64 -17.10
C VAL A 71 -14.70 -10.72 -17.88
N CYS A 72 -13.51 -10.42 -18.41
CA CYS A 72 -12.80 -11.32 -19.34
C CYS A 72 -11.56 -12.02 -18.75
N LYS A 73 -11.22 -11.76 -17.48
CA LYS A 73 -10.07 -12.35 -16.77
C LYS A 73 -8.68 -12.02 -17.31
N LEU A 74 -8.57 -11.24 -18.40
CA LEU A 74 -7.31 -10.61 -18.81
C LEU A 74 -6.84 -9.60 -17.76
N PRO A 75 -5.55 -9.25 -17.70
CA PRO A 75 -5.04 -8.28 -16.73
C PRO A 75 -5.82 -6.96 -16.72
N ALA A 76 -6.22 -6.54 -15.52
CA ALA A 76 -6.89 -5.27 -15.28
C ALA A 76 -5.89 -4.12 -15.36
N ALA A 77 -6.34 -3.00 -15.92
CA ALA A 77 -5.60 -1.74 -15.97
C ALA A 77 -6.12 -0.74 -14.93
N SER A 78 -7.39 -0.86 -14.55
CA SER A 78 -8.04 0.03 -13.59
C SER A 78 -8.91 -0.73 -12.57
N ILE A 79 -9.15 -0.06 -11.45
CA ILE A 79 -10.11 -0.41 -10.42
C ILE A 79 -11.13 0.72 -10.28
N CYS A 80 -12.42 0.40 -10.26
CA CYS A 80 -13.47 1.36 -9.93
C CYS A 80 -13.51 1.57 -8.42
N SER A 81 -13.34 2.81 -7.97
CA SER A 81 -13.31 3.16 -6.54
C SER A 81 -14.64 2.93 -5.81
N ASP A 82 -15.76 2.88 -6.54
CA ASP A 82 -17.07 2.56 -5.96
C ASP A 82 -17.31 1.04 -5.88
N CYS A 83 -17.16 0.33 -6.99
CA CYS A 83 -17.29 -1.14 -7.01
C CYS A 83 -16.24 -1.83 -6.12
N GLY A 84 -15.06 -1.22 -5.96
CA GLY A 84 -13.97 -1.68 -5.10
C GLY A 84 -14.39 -1.98 -3.67
N TYR A 85 -15.36 -1.24 -3.11
CA TYR A 85 -15.87 -1.49 -1.76
C TYR A 85 -16.55 -2.86 -1.60
N SER A 86 -17.02 -3.46 -2.70
CA SER A 86 -17.62 -4.80 -2.72
C SER A 86 -16.61 -5.94 -2.99
N GLY A 87 -15.32 -5.60 -3.17
CA GLY A 87 -14.28 -6.57 -3.55
C GLY A 87 -14.25 -6.92 -5.04
N ALA A 88 -14.93 -6.12 -5.87
CA ALA A 88 -14.93 -6.22 -7.34
C ALA A 88 -14.47 -4.88 -7.95
N GLY A 89 -14.69 -4.69 -9.25
CA GLY A 89 -14.41 -3.45 -9.96
C GLY A 89 -13.09 -3.42 -10.71
N PHE A 90 -12.45 -4.56 -10.95
CA PHE A 90 -11.24 -4.64 -11.75
C PHE A 90 -11.56 -4.76 -13.23
N PHE A 91 -11.05 -3.83 -14.04
CA PHE A 91 -11.34 -3.78 -15.47
C PHE A 91 -10.08 -3.65 -16.32
N CYS A 92 -10.03 -4.41 -17.42
CA CYS A 92 -9.09 -4.13 -18.49
C CYS A 92 -9.52 -2.85 -19.23
N THR A 93 -8.63 -2.28 -20.04
CA THR A 93 -8.87 -1.01 -20.76
C THR A 93 -10.16 -1.01 -21.60
N GLN A 94 -10.60 -2.16 -22.12
CA GLN A 94 -11.84 -2.24 -22.88
C GLN A 94 -13.07 -2.12 -21.96
N HIS A 95 -13.22 -3.03 -21.00
CA HIS A 95 -14.38 -3.03 -20.10
C HIS A 95 -14.42 -1.82 -19.16
N ALA A 96 -13.28 -1.18 -18.92
CA ALA A 96 -13.20 0.08 -18.19
C ALA A 96 -13.98 1.21 -18.90
N LYS A 97 -13.86 1.32 -20.23
CA LYS A 97 -14.57 2.35 -21.01
C LYS A 97 -16.07 2.14 -21.10
N GLU A 98 -16.49 0.88 -21.00
CA GLU A 98 -17.90 0.46 -21.04
C GLU A 98 -18.53 0.47 -19.64
N HIS A 99 -17.74 0.76 -18.59
CA HIS A 99 -18.19 0.66 -17.21
C HIS A 99 -19.15 1.81 -16.84
N GLU A 100 -20.30 1.44 -16.28
CA GLU A 100 -21.41 2.36 -16.02
C GLU A 100 -21.13 3.45 -14.97
N CYS A 101 -20.22 3.21 -14.02
CA CYS A 101 -19.85 4.22 -13.01
C CYS A 101 -19.07 5.40 -13.59
N GLY A 102 -18.65 5.33 -14.86
CA GLY A 102 -17.93 6.38 -15.55
C GLY A 102 -16.42 6.39 -15.30
N GLU A 103 -15.68 7.10 -16.17
CA GLU A 103 -14.21 7.14 -16.13
C GLU A 103 -13.67 7.84 -14.87
N ASP A 104 -14.40 8.80 -14.31
CA ASP A 104 -14.00 9.53 -13.10
C ASP A 104 -13.88 8.65 -11.86
N MET A 105 -14.56 7.50 -11.86
CA MET A 105 -14.51 6.53 -10.77
C MET A 105 -13.35 5.54 -10.90
N LEU A 106 -12.67 5.51 -12.05
CA LEU A 106 -11.59 4.58 -12.35
C LEU A 106 -10.23 5.12 -11.90
N LEU A 107 -9.51 4.32 -11.13
CA LEU A 107 -8.13 4.56 -10.74
C LEU A 107 -7.23 3.46 -11.31
N PRO A 108 -5.94 3.75 -11.60
CA PRO A 108 -5.04 2.74 -12.14
C PRO A 108 -4.78 1.63 -11.11
N VAL A 109 -4.63 0.41 -11.61
CA VAL A 109 -4.07 -0.69 -10.82
C VAL A 109 -2.58 -0.42 -10.61
N VAL A 110 -2.16 -0.33 -9.35
CA VAL A 110 -0.77 0.01 -8.97
C VAL A 110 -0.30 -0.90 -7.84
N ASP A 111 1.01 -0.94 -7.62
CA ASP A 111 1.65 -1.71 -6.53
C ASP A 111 1.42 -1.05 -5.17
N SER A 112 0.16 -1.01 -4.74
CA SER A 112 -0.26 -0.46 -3.45
C SER A 112 -1.39 -1.29 -2.88
N PRO A 113 -1.31 -1.71 -1.60
CA PRO A 113 -2.41 -2.40 -0.93
C PRO A 113 -3.67 -1.52 -0.76
N ARG A 114 -3.57 -0.22 -1.06
CA ARG A 114 -4.64 0.76 -0.96
C ARG A 114 -5.11 1.31 -2.31
N MET A 115 -4.68 0.72 -3.44
CA MET A 115 -5.18 1.13 -4.75
C MET A 115 -6.72 1.12 -4.78
N GLY A 116 -7.33 2.11 -5.44
CA GLY A 116 -8.79 2.25 -5.50
C GLY A 116 -9.46 2.87 -4.27
N VAL A 117 -8.79 2.94 -3.10
CA VAL A 117 -9.38 3.52 -1.87
C VAL A 117 -9.13 5.02 -1.76
N CYS A 118 -8.03 5.51 -2.31
CA CYS A 118 -7.74 6.94 -2.44
C CYS A 118 -7.21 7.22 -3.84
N GLY A 119 -7.15 8.50 -4.23
CA GLY A 119 -6.66 8.94 -5.55
C GLY A 119 -5.14 8.76 -5.78
N TYR A 120 -4.50 7.80 -5.09
CA TYR A 120 -3.10 7.47 -5.34
C TYR A 120 -2.97 6.70 -6.65
N THR A 121 -2.24 7.26 -7.59
CA THR A 121 -2.07 6.71 -8.95
C THR A 121 -0.71 6.06 -9.18
N GLY A 122 0.00 5.72 -8.11
CA GLY A 122 1.34 5.13 -8.18
C GLY A 122 2.47 6.18 -8.16
N PRO A 123 3.73 5.73 -8.13
CA PRO A 123 4.88 6.61 -8.29
C PRO A 123 4.90 7.23 -9.70
N ALA A 124 5.36 8.48 -9.80
CA ALA A 124 5.70 9.13 -11.07
C ALA A 124 7.00 8.55 -11.67
#